data_AF-A0A7X2XMM3-F1
#
_entry.id   AF-A0A7X2XMM3-F1
#
_cell.length_a   1.000
_cell.length_b   1.000
_cell.length_c   1.000
_cell.angle_alpha   90.00
_cell.angle_beta   90.00
_cell.angle_gamma   90.00
#
_symmetry.space_group_name_H-M   'P 1'
#
loop_
_entity.id
_entity.type
_entity.pdbx_description
1 polymer ?
#
loop_
_entity_poly.entity_id
_entity_poly.type
_entity_poly.pdbx_seq_one_letter_code
_entity_poly.pdbx_strand_id
1 'polypeptide(L)' 'LKKAQDLTRKLTKFGGNIQFIEVPFTEIQEEIKAKAPEAYLMTLTRRFMMRITDRIREVRNGLVIINGESLGQVASQT' A
#
# COMPACT_ATOMS: atom_id res chain seq x y z
N LEU A 1 0.08 12.40 -3.50
CA LEU A 1 -0.30 12.48 -2.07
C LEU A 1 -1.62 13.20 -1.79
N LYS A 2 -1.83 14.43 -2.29
CA LYS A 2 -3.00 15.29 -2.02
C LYS A 2 -4.37 14.57 -2.09
N LYS A 3 -4.62 13.81 -3.17
CA LYS A 3 -5.88 13.05 -3.33
C LYS A 3 -6.13 12.03 -2.21
N ALA A 4 -5.07 11.36 -1.73
CA ALA A 4 -5.19 10.38 -0.64
C ALA A 4 -5.49 11.09 0.68
N GLN A 5 -4.83 12.21 0.97
CA GLN A 5 -5.10 13.04 2.14
C GLN A 5 -6.54 13.59 2.13
N ASP A 6 -7.00 14.06 0.98
CA ASP A 6 -8.38 14.55 0.80
C ASP A 6 -9.41 13.44 1.06
N LEU A 7 -9.12 12.21 0.60
CA LEU A 7 -9.97 11.05 0.87
C LEU A 7 -9.97 10.69 2.36
N THR A 8 -8.80 10.63 3.01
CA THR A 8 -8.69 10.37 4.45
C THR A 8 -9.49 11.39 5.25
N ARG A 9 -9.44 12.68 4.89
CA ARG A 9 -10.24 13.73 5.53
C ARG A 9 -11.76 13.52 5.37
N LYS A 10 -12.20 12.95 4.25
CA LYS A 10 -13.63 12.61 4.07
C LYS A 10 -14.03 11.42 4.96
N LEU A 11 -13.14 10.45 5.15
CA LEU A 11 -13.38 9.26 5.96
C LEU A 11 -13.45 9.53 7.46
N THR A 12 -12.76 10.57 7.97
CA THR A 12 -12.81 10.92 9.40
C THR A 12 -14.22 11.26 9.89
N LYS A 13 -15.13 11.67 8.98
CA LYS A 13 -16.55 11.90 9.28
C LYS A 13 -17.28 10.63 9.78
N PHE A 14 -16.78 9.45 9.42
CA PHE A 14 -17.42 8.18 9.73
C PHE A 14 -16.64 7.35 10.78
N GLY A 15 -15.32 7.53 10.85
CA GLY A 15 -14.43 6.67 11.65
C GLY A 15 -13.65 7.40 12.76
N GLY A 16 -13.90 8.68 13.01
CA GLY A 16 -13.14 9.47 13.99
C GLY A 16 -11.75 9.85 13.49
N ASN A 17 -10.76 9.82 14.37
CA ASN A 17 -9.40 10.22 14.03
C ASN A 17 -8.68 9.14 13.21
N ILE A 18 -8.15 9.52 12.04
CA ILE A 18 -7.37 8.62 11.19
C ILE A 18 -5.94 9.15 11.12
N GLN A 19 -4.97 8.34 11.57
CA GLN A 19 -3.56 8.65 11.39
C GLN A 19 -3.13 8.33 9.96
N PHE A 20 -2.81 9.37 9.19
CA PHE A 20 -2.23 9.22 7.85
C PHE A 20 -0.73 8.94 7.96
N ILE A 21 -0.27 7.85 7.34
CA ILE A 21 1.15 7.45 7.33
C ILE A 21 1.63 7.50 5.88
N GLU A 22 2.60 8.36 5.62
CA GLU A 22 3.30 8.42 4.34
C GLU A 22 4.56 7.58 4.40
N VAL A 23 4.77 6.74 3.39
CA VAL A 23 5.95 5.88 3.27
C VAL A 23 6.67 6.24 1.96
N PRO A 24 7.93 6.70 2.00
CA PRO A 24 8.71 6.90 0.79
C PRO A 24 9.00 5.55 0.13
N PHE A 25 8.62 5.41 -1.14
CA PHE A 25 8.72 4.13 -1.87
C PHE A 25 9.61 4.22 -3.12
N THR A 26 10.10 5.42 -3.47
CA THR A 26 10.83 5.69 -4.70
C THR A 26 12.08 4.82 -4.85
N GLU A 27 12.94 4.76 -3.83
CA GLU A 27 14.20 3.98 -3.90
C GLU A 27 13.91 2.48 -4.09
N ILE A 28 12.91 1.94 -3.39
CA ILE A 28 12.50 0.54 -3.55
C ILE A 28 12.00 0.29 -4.97
N GLN A 29 11.21 1.23 -5.52
CA GLN A 29 10.68 1.11 -6.87
C GLN A 29 11.77 1.17 -7.94
N GLU A 30 12.76 2.06 -7.79
CA GLU A 30 13.91 2.17 -8.68
C GLU A 30 14.77 0.90 -8.65
N GLU A 31 15.01 0.35 -7.47
CA GLU A 31 15.75 -0.91 -7.28
C GLU A 31 15.03 -2.12 -7.90
N ILE A 32 13.71 -2.21 -7.72
CA ILE A 32 12.91 -3.26 -8.38
C ILE A 32 13.02 -3.13 -9.91
N LYS A 33 12.92 -1.91 -10.43
CA LYS A 33 13.04 -1.64 -11.88
C LYS A 33 14.42 -1.98 -12.43
N ALA A 34 15.48 -1.72 -11.66
CA ALA A 34 16.85 -1.98 -12.08
C ALA A 34 17.22 -3.47 -12.06
N LYS A 35 16.66 -4.25 -11.13
CA LYS A 35 17.13 -5.62 -10.84
C LYS A 35 16.17 -6.74 -11.21
N ALA A 36 14.88 -6.46 -11.38
CA ALA A 36 13.87 -7.50 -11.63
C ALA A 36 13.47 -7.59 -13.12
N PRO A 37 13.09 -8.78 -13.60
CA PRO A 37 12.47 -8.93 -14.91
C PRO A 37 11.18 -8.11 -15.01
N GLU A 38 10.94 -7.50 -16.18
CA GLU A 38 9.81 -6.61 -16.42
C GLU A 38 8.45 -7.24 -16.07
N ALA A 39 8.29 -8.53 -16.39
CA ALA A 39 7.10 -9.30 -16.09
C ALA A 39 6.75 -9.37 -14.58
N TYR A 40 7.70 -9.13 -13.68
CA TYR A 40 7.51 -9.21 -12.23
C TYR A 40 7.45 -7.86 -11.52
N LEU A 41 7.60 -6.73 -12.21
CA LEU A 41 7.70 -5.41 -11.57
C LEU A 41 6.48 -5.10 -10.69
N MET A 42 5.28 -5.36 -11.21
CA MET A 42 4.03 -5.12 -10.49
C MET A 42 3.89 -6.04 -9.28
N THR A 43 4.21 -7.31 -9.43
CA THR A 43 4.15 -8.32 -8.36
C THR A 43 5.10 -7.98 -7.23
N LEU A 44 6.35 -7.62 -7.56
CA LEU A 44 7.34 -7.23 -6.56
C LEU A 44 6.96 -5.94 -5.85
N THR A 45 6.53 -4.93 -6.60
CA THR A 45 6.03 -3.66 -6.03
C THR A 45 4.96 -3.90 -4.97
N ARG A 46 3.94 -4.71 -5.29
CA ARG A 46 2.84 -5.06 -4.37
C ARG A 46 3.34 -5.84 -3.15
N ARG A 47 4.26 -6.80 -3.33
CA ARG A 47 4.84 -7.57 -2.22
C ARG A 47 5.63 -6.69 -1.26
N PHE A 48 6.39 -5.72 -1.77
CA PHE A 48 7.12 -4.78 -0.90
C PHE A 48 6.18 -3.83 -0.15
N MET A 49 5.13 -3.32 -0.81
CA MET A 49 4.10 -2.52 -0.13
C MET A 49 3.44 -3.31 1.02
N MET A 50 3.09 -4.58 0.79
CA MET A 50 2.51 -5.45 1.83
C MET A 50 3.49 -5.73 2.97
N ARG A 51 4.77 -6.01 2.67
CA ARG A 51 5.81 -6.20 3.70
C ARG A 51 5.98 -4.97 4.59
N ILE A 52 6.01 -3.78 4.00
CA ILE A 52 6.12 -2.54 4.76
C ILE A 52 4.86 -2.33 5.62
N THR A 53 3.68 -2.58 5.04
CA THR A 53 2.40 -2.44 5.75
C THR A 53 2.32 -3.39 6.94
N ASP A 54 2.76 -4.64 6.80
CA ASP A 54 2.80 -5.61 7.89
C ASP A 54 3.79 -5.20 8.99
N ARG A 55 4.96 -4.66 8.62
CA ARG A 55 5.88 -4.12 9.62
C ARG A 55 5.28 -2.94 10.40
N ILE A 56 4.57 -2.04 9.72
CA ILE A 56 3.85 -0.93 10.36
C ILE A 56 2.75 -1.47 11.29
N ARG A 57 2.01 -2.49 10.84
CA ARG A 57 1.00 -3.17 11.66
C ARG A 57 1.61 -3.70 12.95
N GLU A 58 2.72 -4.43 12.89
CA GLU A 58 3.41 -4.96 14.07
C GLU A 58 3.81 -3.86 15.06
N VAL A 59 4.49 -2.81 14.60
CA VAL A 59 4.95 -1.70 15.45
C VAL A 59 3.77 -0.99 16.14
N ARG A 60 2.61 -0.97 15.49
CA ARG A 60 1.39 -0.34 16.00
C ARG A 60 0.45 -1.32 16.72
N ASN A 61 0.87 -2.57 16.93
CA ASN A 61 0.05 -3.65 17.49
C ASN A 61 -1.29 -3.85 16.76
N GLY A 62 -1.31 -3.65 15.44
CA GLY A 62 -2.47 -3.90 14.60
C GLY A 62 -2.75 -5.40 14.44
N LEU A 63 -4.02 -5.77 14.37
CA LEU A 63 -4.42 -7.17 14.24
C LEU A 63 -4.52 -7.63 12.79
N VAL A 64 -4.93 -6.74 11.89
CA VAL A 64 -5.24 -7.06 10.49
C VAL A 64 -4.82 -5.94 9.55
N ILE A 65 -4.65 -6.28 8.28
CA ILE A 65 -4.49 -5.34 7.17
C ILE A 65 -5.76 -5.42 6.31
N ILE A 66 -6.37 -4.29 6.03
CA ILE A 66 -7.54 -4.18 5.14
C ILE A 66 -7.07 -3.51 3.85
N ASN A 67 -7.40 -4.11 2.70
CA ASN A 67 -7.17 -3.53 1.39
C ASN A 67 -8.49 -3.40 0.61
N GLY A 68 -8.48 -2.60 -0.45
CA GLY A 68 -9.66 -2.34 -1.30
C GLY A 68 -9.74 -3.25 -2.52
N GLU A 69 -9.16 -4.45 -2.44
CA GLU A 69 -9.10 -5.36 -3.59
C GLU A 69 -10.41 -6.12 -3.77
N SER A 70 -10.84 -6.25 -5.02
CA SER A 70 -12.02 -7.02 -5.40
C SER A 70 -11.61 -8.11 -6.38
N LEU A 71 -12.22 -9.29 -6.26
CA LEU A 71 -11.96 -10.41 -7.18
C LEU A 71 -12.41 -10.04 -8.60
N GLY A 72 -11.52 -10.21 -9.58
CA GLY A 72 -11.83 -10.07 -11.01
C GLY A 72 -11.81 -8.63 -11.56
N GLN A 73 -11.26 -7.66 -10.82
CA GLN A 73 -11.28 -6.25 -11.23
C GLN A 73 -10.11 -5.87 -12.16
N VAL A 74 -8.98 -6.57 -12.12
CA VAL A 74 -7.83 -6.40 -13.04
C VAL A 74 -6.98 -7.67 -13.15
N ALA A 75 -6.31 -7.87 -14.29
CA ALA A 75 -5.43 -9.02 -14.58
C ALA A 75 -4.24 -9.22 -13.62
N SER A 76 -3.90 -8.23 -12.78
CA SER A 76 -2.89 -8.40 -11.72
C SER A 76 -3.43 -9.09 -10.45
N GLN A 77 -4.71 -9.49 -10.47
CA GLN A 77 -5.41 -10.18 -9.39
C GLN A 77 -5.74 -11.64 -9.72
N THR A 78 -5.32 -12.14 -10.89
CA THR A 78 -5.28 -13.57 -11.25
C THR A 78 -3.87 -14.09 -11.05
#